data_AF-A0A6L7A6R3-F1
#
_entry.id   AF-A0A6L7A6R3-F1
#
_cell.length_a   1.000
_cell.length_b   1.000
_cell.length_c   1.000
_cell.angle_alpha   90.00
_cell.angle_beta   90.00
_cell.angle_gamma   90.00
#
_symmetry.space_group_name_H-M   'P 1'
#
loop_
_entity.id
_entity.type
_entity.pdbx_description
1 polymer ?
#
loop_
_entity_poly.entity_id
_entity_poly.type
_entity_poly.pdbx_seq_one_letter_code
_entity_poly.pdbx_strand_id
1 'polypeptide(L)'
;MQTITIAPPKRSWFSLLSWAVVLAVLVVSWQGAEMAPLTLIKDGGNMATFAADFFPPDFSQWQDYLTEMAVTLQIAIWGTALAVVLSIPFGLMSAENLVPWWVYQPVRRLMDACRAINEMVFAML
;
A
#
# COMPACT_ATOMS: atom_id res chain seq x y z
N MET A 1 30.27 -21.38 35.26
CA MET A 1 29.12 -21.36 34.34
C MET A 1 27.87 -21.07 35.18
N GLN A 2 27.39 -19.83 35.22
CA GLN A 2 26.14 -19.50 35.91
C GLN A 2 25.00 -19.57 34.87
N THR A 3 24.12 -20.54 35.04
CA THR A 3 22.91 -20.72 34.22
C THR A 3 21.85 -19.73 34.69
N ILE A 4 21.57 -18.72 33.86
CA ILE A 4 20.47 -17.79 34.07
C ILE A 4 19.16 -18.54 33.83
N THR A 5 18.42 -18.84 34.89
CA THR A 5 17.06 -19.40 34.80
C THR A 5 16.07 -18.26 34.60
N ILE A 6 15.69 -18.01 33.34
CA ILE A 6 14.59 -17.11 32.98
C ILE A 6 13.27 -17.75 33.44
N ALA A 7 12.65 -17.19 34.48
CA ALA A 7 11.30 -17.58 34.89
C ALA A 7 10.32 -17.34 33.71
N PRO A 8 9.36 -18.24 33.44
CA PRO A 8 8.40 -18.04 32.37
C PRO A 8 7.61 -16.75 32.65
N PRO A 9 7.42 -15.87 31.65
CA PRO A 9 6.67 -14.64 31.87
C PRO A 9 5.27 -15.03 32.35
N LYS A 10 4.93 -14.61 33.58
CA LYS A 10 3.56 -14.75 34.10
C LYS A 10 2.66 -14.13 33.05
N ARG A 11 1.80 -14.92 32.40
CA ARG A 11 0.81 -14.42 31.43
C ARG A 11 0.02 -13.32 32.14
N SER A 12 0.40 -12.08 31.86
CA SER A 12 -0.21 -10.91 32.46
C SER A 12 -1.68 -10.94 32.06
N TRP A 13 -2.56 -10.65 33.01
CA TRP A 13 -4.00 -10.53 32.75
C TRP A 13 -4.29 -9.54 31.61
N PHE A 14 -3.39 -8.57 31.39
CA PHE A 14 -3.38 -7.67 30.23
C PHE A 14 -3.14 -8.37 28.89
N SER A 15 -2.32 -9.43 28.84
CA SER A 15 -2.10 -10.22 27.63
C SER A 15 -3.35 -11.04 27.26
N LEU A 16 -4.06 -11.57 28.26
CA LEU A 16 -5.34 -12.25 28.05
C LEU A 16 -6.42 -11.27 27.58
N LEU A 17 -6.49 -10.08 28.19
CA LEU A 17 -7.42 -9.03 27.78
C LEU A 17 -7.12 -8.54 26.35
N SER A 18 -5.84 -8.35 26.01
CA SER A 18 -5.41 -7.99 24.65
C SER A 18 -5.82 -9.06 23.63
N TRP A 19 -5.64 -10.35 23.94
CA TRP A 19 -6.06 -11.43 23.06
C TRP A 19 -7.58 -11.52 22.91
N ALA A 20 -8.33 -11.26 23.98
CA ALA A 20 -9.79 -11.20 23.94
C ALA A 20 -10.28 -10.05 23.04
N VAL A 21 -9.65 -8.87 23.14
CA VAL A 21 -9.97 -7.73 22.26
C VAL A 21 -9.64 -8.04 20.80
N VAL A 22 -8.47 -8.63 20.52
CA VAL A 22 -8.09 -9.05 19.16
C VAL A 22 -9.09 -10.06 18.60
N LEU A 23 -9.48 -11.08 19.36
CA LEU A 23 -10.47 -12.06 18.94
C LEU A 23 -11.85 -11.43 18.72
N ALA A 24 -12.28 -10.51 19.59
CA ALA A 24 -13.54 -9.80 19.42
C ALA A 24 -13.55 -8.97 18.13
N VAL A 25 -12.46 -8.26 17.83
CA VAL A 25 -12.30 -7.49 16.59
C VAL A 25 -12.32 -8.42 15.37
N LEU A 26 -11.66 -9.58 15.43
CA LEU A 26 -11.68 -10.56 14.34
C LEU A 26 -13.06 -11.17 14.10
N VAL A 27 -13.84 -11.42 15.16
CA VAL A 27 -15.21 -11.94 15.03
C VAL A 27 -16.15 -10.88 14.43
N VAL A 28 -16.02 -9.62 14.85
CA VAL A 28 -16.79 -8.51 14.28
C VAL A 28 -16.39 -8.25 12.83
N SER A 29 -15.09 -8.30 12.52
CA SER A 29 -14.61 -8.13 11.15
C SER A 29 -15.04 -9.30 10.25
N TRP A 30 -15.19 -10.51 10.77
CA TRP A 30 -15.68 -11.65 10.00
C TRP A 30 -17.09 -11.42 9.45
N GLN A 31 -17.98 -10.80 10.23
CA GLN A 31 -19.33 -10.45 9.78
C GLN A 31 -19.31 -9.29 8.78
N GLY A 32 -18.46 -8.28 9.01
CA GLY A 32 -18.31 -7.14 8.09
C GLY A 32 -17.60 -7.47 6.78
N ALA A 33 -16.77 -8.52 6.75
CA ALA A 33 -16.01 -8.96 5.57
C ALA A 33 -16.81 -9.87 4.63
N GLU A 34 -18.11 -10.12 4.90
CA GLU A 34 -18.98 -11.01 4.12
C GLU A 34 -18.30 -12.35 3.75
N MET A 35 -17.46 -12.86 4.65
CA MET A 35 -16.71 -14.10 4.46
C MET A 35 -17.68 -15.28 4.54
N ALA A 36 -18.30 -15.60 3.41
CA ALA A 36 -19.22 -16.71 3.22
C ALA A 36 -18.50 -17.89 2.53
N PRO A 37 -17.73 -18.73 3.25
CA PRO A 37 -17.04 -19.88 2.65
C PRO A 37 -18.01 -20.88 2.00
N LEU A 38 -19.29 -20.86 2.39
CA LEU A 38 -20.35 -21.67 1.81
C LEU A 38 -20.87 -21.14 0.46
N THR A 39 -20.75 -19.85 0.15
CA THR A 39 -21.12 -19.30 -1.18
C THR A 39 -20.03 -19.62 -2.19
N LEU A 40 -18.75 -19.60 -1.81
CA LEU A 40 -17.65 -20.06 -2.66
C LEU A 40 -17.82 -21.51 -3.17
N ILE A 41 -18.38 -22.40 -2.34
CA ILE A 41 -18.63 -23.81 -2.71
C ILE A 41 -19.92 -23.97 -3.53
N LYS A 42 -20.96 -23.18 -3.23
CA LYS A 42 -22.25 -23.23 -3.95
C LYS A 42 -22.21 -22.53 -5.31
N ASP A 43 -21.46 -21.43 -5.42
CA ASP A 43 -21.34 -20.60 -6.62
C ASP A 43 -20.08 -20.92 -7.44
N GLY A 44 -19.34 -21.95 -7.07
CA GLY A 44 -18.17 -22.43 -7.83
C GLY A 44 -18.50 -22.83 -9.28
N GLY A 45 -19.75 -23.25 -9.53
CA GLY A 45 -20.26 -23.49 -10.89
C GLY A 45 -20.35 -22.21 -11.73
N ASN A 46 -20.81 -21.10 -11.14
CA ASN A 46 -20.86 -19.79 -11.82
C ASN A 46 -19.45 -19.21 -12.02
N MET A 47 -18.54 -19.40 -11.06
CA MET A 47 -17.12 -19.05 -11.23
C MET A 47 -16.49 -19.81 -12.41
N ALA A 48 -16.85 -21.09 -12.61
CA ALA A 48 -16.38 -21.86 -13.76
C ALA A 48 -16.95 -21.34 -15.09
N THR A 49 -18.20 -20.86 -15.12
CA THR A 49 -18.79 -20.21 -16.30
C THR A 49 -18.10 -18.88 -16.62
N PHE A 50 -17.83 -18.02 -15.62
CA PHE A 50 -17.04 -16.80 -15.84
C PHE A 50 -15.62 -17.10 -16.29
N ALA A 51 -14.96 -18.13 -15.72
CA ALA A 51 -13.63 -18.56 -16.17
C ALA A 51 -13.64 -19.12 -17.60
N ALA A 52 -14.74 -19.77 -18.01
CA ALA A 52 -14.94 -20.24 -19.38
C ALA A 52 -15.24 -19.08 -20.34
N ASP A 53 -15.95 -18.03 -19.91
CA ASP A 53 -16.18 -16.82 -20.72
C ASP A 53 -14.89 -16.00 -20.95
N PHE A 54 -13.87 -16.17 -20.10
CA PHE A 54 -12.51 -15.67 -20.39
C PHE A 54 -11.79 -16.47 -21.49
N PHE A 55 -12.35 -17.61 -21.95
CA PHE A 55 -11.81 -18.48 -22.99
C PHE A 55 -12.82 -18.67 -24.14
N PRO A 56 -12.70 -17.94 -25.27
CA PRO A 56 -11.43 -17.65 -25.90
C PRO A 56 -11.03 -16.17 -25.70
N PRO A 57 -9.85 -15.88 -25.11
CA PRO A 57 -9.35 -14.52 -25.04
C PRO A 57 -9.17 -13.98 -26.46
N ASP A 58 -9.90 -12.91 -26.79
CA ASP A 58 -9.79 -12.25 -28.08
C ASP A 58 -8.51 -11.41 -28.10
N PHE A 59 -7.42 -12.01 -28.59
CA PHE A 59 -6.15 -11.34 -28.83
C PHE A 59 -6.13 -10.52 -30.13
N SER A 60 -7.28 -10.32 -30.79
CA SER A 60 -7.37 -9.52 -32.02
C SER A 60 -6.84 -8.09 -31.83
N GLN A 61 -7.02 -7.50 -30.64
CA GLN A 61 -6.65 -6.12 -30.30
C GLN A 61 -5.31 -5.98 -29.57
N TRP A 62 -4.35 -6.90 -29.78
CA TRP A 62 -3.03 -6.85 -29.13
C TRP A 62 -2.28 -5.53 -29.39
N GLN A 63 -2.53 -4.87 -30.52
CA GLN A 63 -1.95 -3.56 -30.85
C GLN A 63 -2.46 -2.45 -29.93
N ASP A 64 -3.75 -2.48 -29.59
CA ASP A 64 -4.36 -1.51 -28.67
C ASP A 64 -3.83 -1.73 -27.25
N TYR A 65 -3.71 -2.99 -26.81
CA TYR A 65 -3.11 -3.32 -25.51
C TYR A 65 -1.66 -2.84 -25.41
N LEU A 66 -0.84 -3.04 -26.44
CA LEU A 66 0.53 -2.52 -26.46
C LEU A 66 0.58 -1.01 -26.45
N THR A 67 -0.37 -0.35 -27.12
CA THR A 67 -0.48 1.11 -27.14
C THR A 67 -0.81 1.65 -25.76
N GLU A 68 -1.79 1.07 -25.08
CA GLU A 68 -2.16 1.45 -23.70
C GLU A 68 -1.00 1.19 -22.71
N MET A 69 -0.32 0.05 -22.84
CA MET A 69 0.88 -0.23 -22.06
C MET A 69 1.98 0.82 -22.33
N ALA A 70 2.20 1.20 -23.59
CA ALA A 70 3.16 2.25 -23.92
C ALA A 70 2.78 3.60 -23.33
N VAL A 71 1.48 3.95 -23.28
CA VAL A 71 1.00 5.18 -22.65
C VAL A 71 1.30 5.17 -21.14
N THR A 72 1.07 4.06 -20.44
CA THR A 72 1.42 3.96 -19.00
C THR A 72 2.93 4.14 -18.75
N LEU A 73 3.77 3.57 -19.62
CA LEU A 73 5.22 3.77 -19.55
C LEU A 73 5.61 5.23 -19.82
N GLN A 74 5.00 5.87 -20.81
CA GLN A 74 5.25 7.27 -21.12
C GLN A 74 4.92 8.17 -19.93
N ILE A 75 3.77 7.94 -19.27
CA ILE A 75 3.37 8.66 -18.06
C ILE A 75 4.40 8.45 -16.94
N ALA A 76 4.82 7.21 -16.69
CA ALA A 76 5.79 6.90 -15.65
C ALA A 76 7.16 7.56 -15.92
N ILE A 77 7.62 7.55 -17.18
CA ILE A 77 8.89 8.16 -17.59
C ILE A 77 8.83 9.67 -17.42
N TRP A 78 7.77 10.33 -17.90
CA TRP A 78 7.60 11.78 -17.74
C TRP A 78 7.46 12.18 -16.28
N GLY A 79 6.70 11.43 -15.48
CA GLY A 79 6.57 11.66 -14.04
C GLY A 79 7.92 11.56 -13.32
N THR A 80 8.73 10.56 -13.65
CA THR A 80 10.06 10.38 -13.08
C THR A 80 11.02 11.48 -13.53
N ALA A 81 11.00 11.86 -14.82
CA ALA A 81 11.83 12.94 -15.34
C ALA A 81 11.55 14.27 -14.62
N LEU A 82 10.27 14.63 -14.47
CA LEU A 82 9.86 15.83 -13.73
C LEU A 82 10.25 15.74 -12.25
N ALA A 83 10.08 14.57 -11.61
CA ALA A 83 10.49 14.34 -10.23
C ALA A 83 12.00 14.57 -10.04
N VAL A 84 12.84 14.08 -10.95
CA VAL A 84 14.30 14.29 -10.89
C VAL A 84 14.64 15.78 -11.04
N VAL A 85 14.04 16.46 -12.01
CA VAL A 85 14.29 17.89 -12.26
C VAL A 85 13.91 18.75 -11.06
N LEU A 86 12.80 18.45 -10.38
CA LEU A 86 12.37 19.17 -9.19
C LEU A 86 13.13 18.75 -7.93
N SER A 87 13.49 17.47 -7.80
CA SER A 87 14.20 16.95 -6.63
C SER A 87 15.59 17.57 -6.47
N ILE A 88 16.29 17.88 -7.56
CA ILE A 88 17.63 18.52 -7.49
C ILE A 88 17.60 19.86 -6.73
N PRO A 89 16.85 20.90 -7.17
CA PRO A 89 16.81 22.18 -6.45
C PRO A 89 16.22 22.06 -5.05
N PHE A 90 15.15 21.28 -4.86
CA PHE A 90 14.55 21.10 -3.53
C PHE A 90 15.45 20.33 -2.56
N GLY A 91 16.20 19.34 -3.06
CA GLY A 91 17.20 18.59 -2.29
C GLY A 91 18.37 19.47 -1.85
N LEU A 92 18.89 20.31 -2.76
CA LEU A 92 19.90 21.32 -2.43
C LEU A 92 19.40 22.33 -1.39
N MET A 93 18.15 22.79 -1.49
CA MET A 93 17.54 23.70 -0.52
C MET A 93 17.30 23.06 0.86
N SER A 94 17.13 21.74 0.90
CA SER A 94 16.99 20.96 2.14
C SER A 94 18.34 20.53 2.73
N ALA A 95 19.48 20.97 2.20
CA ALA A 95 20.79 20.64 2.74
C ALA A 95 21.17 21.61 3.87
N GLU A 96 21.47 21.08 5.06
CA GLU A 96 21.79 21.87 6.26
C GLU A 96 23.08 22.71 6.13
N ASN A 97 23.97 22.33 5.21
CA ASN A 97 25.25 23.00 4.99
C ASN A 97 25.17 24.17 3.99
N LEU A 98 24.10 24.26 3.18
CA LEU A 98 24.02 25.22 2.07
C LEU A 98 23.07 26.39 2.33
N VAL A 99 22.10 26.24 3.23
CA VAL A 99 20.96 27.16 3.35
C VAL A 99 20.71 27.56 4.81
N PRO A 100 20.39 28.85 5.09
CA PRO A 100 20.06 29.30 6.44
C PRO A 100 18.81 28.62 7.01
N TRP A 101 18.76 28.46 8.34
CA TRP A 101 17.75 27.67 9.04
C TRP A 101 16.29 28.04 8.73
N TRP A 102 16.04 29.31 8.39
CA TRP A 102 14.72 29.84 8.02
C TRP A 102 14.16 29.29 6.72
N VAL A 103 15.01 28.90 5.75
CA VAL A 103 14.58 28.34 4.46
C VAL A 103 14.62 26.81 4.50
N TYR A 104 15.59 26.27 5.22
CA TYR A 104 15.75 24.83 5.44
C TYR A 104 14.51 24.16 6.05
N GLN A 105 14.01 24.70 7.18
CA GLN A 105 12.88 24.11 7.90
C GLN A 105 11.58 24.04 7.07
N PRO A 106 11.13 25.11 6.38
CA PRO A 106 9.93 25.06 5.54
C PRO A 106 10.08 24.07 4.37
N VAL A 107 11.21 24.10 3.66
CA VAL A 107 11.44 23.21 2.51
C VAL A 107 11.44 21.74 2.93
N ARG A 108 12.10 21.43 4.06
CA ARG A 108 12.11 20.08 4.61
C ARG A 108 10.70 19.61 5.00
N ARG A 109 9.91 20.47 5.64
CA ARG A 109 8.51 20.16 6.00
C ARG A 109 7.64 19.91 4.78
N LEU A 110 7.81 20.69 3.71
CA LEU A 110 7.08 20.51 2.46
C LEU A 110 7.45 19.17 1.82
N MET A 111 8.73 18.84 1.76
CA MET A 111 9.21 17.58 1.18
C MET A 111 8.72 16.36 1.98
N ASP A 112 8.75 16.46 3.32
CA ASP A 112 8.19 15.44 4.21
C ASP A 112 6.67 15.28 4.01
N ALA A 113 5.93 16.38 3.78
CA ALA A 113 4.50 16.35 3.50
C ALA A 113 4.19 15.69 2.14
N CYS A 114 4.93 16.04 1.08
CA CYS A 114 4.81 15.39 -0.23
C CYS A 114 5.09 13.87 -0.14
N ARG A 115 5.95 13.44 0.78
CA ARG A 115 6.24 12.02 1.02
C ARG A 115 5.21 11.33 1.92
N ALA A 116 4.58 12.07 2.84
CA ALA A 116 3.62 11.54 3.79
C ALA A 116 2.19 11.46 3.24
N ILE A 117 1.83 12.35 2.33
CA ILE A 117 0.53 12.33 1.66
C ILE A 117 0.56 11.22 0.61
N ASN A 118 -0.32 10.24 0.78
CA ASN A 118 -0.45 9.13 -0.17
C ASN A 118 -1.04 9.64 -1.51
N GLU A 119 -0.56 9.11 -2.64
CA GLU A 119 -1.04 9.42 -3.98
C GLU A 119 -2.57 9.27 -4.15
N MET A 120 -3.18 8.32 -3.44
CA MET A 120 -4.63 8.12 -3.41
C MET A 120 -5.38 9.38 -2.95
N VAL A 121 -4.82 10.15 -2.01
CA VAL A 121 -5.45 11.38 -1.50
C VAL A 121 -5.44 12.48 -2.57
N PHE A 122 -4.35 12.62 -3.32
CA PHE A 122 -4.29 13.56 -4.43
C PHE A 122 -5.21 13.19 -5.59
N ALA A 123 -5.42 11.89 -5.84
CA ALA A 123 -6.33 11.43 -6.89
C ALA A 123 -7.81 11.69 -6.57
N MET A 124 -8.16 11.92 -5.30
CA MET A 124 -9.54 12.14 -4.86
C MET A 124 -9.94 13.63 -4.76
N LEU A 125 -8.99 14.58 -4.81
CA LEU A 125 -9.22 16.03 -4.75
C LEU A 125 -9.30 16.65 -6.15
#